data_AF-A0A534U6H2-F1
#
_entry.id   AF-A0A534U6H2-F1
#
_cell.length_a   1.000
_cell.length_b   1.000
_cell.length_c   1.000
_cell.angle_alpha   90.00
_cell.angle_beta   90.00
_cell.angle_gamma   90.00
#
_symmetry.space_group_name_H-M   'P 1'
#
loop_
_entity.id
_entity.type
_entity.pdbx_description
1 polymer ?
#
loop_
_entity_poly.entity_id
_entity_poly.type
_entity_poly.pdbx_seq_one_letter_code
_entity_poly.pdbx_strand_id
1 'polypeptide(L)' 'MRTTVDISPEQRARLMELAARRGEKGFSKLVQQALDAYLKSQAGEEDKRRRALMLKGALDAREAERLRAATREIRDSWR' A
#
# COMPACT_ATOMS: atom_id res chain seq x y z
N MET A 1 17.89 -17.47 5.58
CA MET A 1 18.07 -17.54 7.05
C MET A 1 16.86 -18.24 7.66
N ARG A 2 17.04 -19.06 8.71
CA ARG A 2 15.92 -19.68 9.43
C ARG A 2 15.57 -18.81 10.63
N THR A 3 14.33 -18.34 10.68
CA THR A 3 13.81 -17.51 11.77
C THR A 3 12.54 -18.17 12.29
N THR A 4 12.45 -18.33 13.60
CA THR A 4 11.22 -18.79 14.25
C THR A 4 10.31 -17.59 14.43
N VAL A 5 9.06 -17.73 14.02
CA VAL A 5 8.02 -16.71 14.18
C VAL A 5 6.80 -17.37 14.82
N ASP A 6 6.14 -16.64 15.69
CA ASP A 6 4.91 -17.12 16.33
C ASP A 6 3.72 -16.88 15.42
N ILE A 7 2.90 -17.91 15.24
CA ILE A 7 1.64 -17.86 14.50
C ILE A 7 0.58 -18.63 15.29
N SER A 8 -0.67 -18.21 15.17
CA SER A 8 -1.78 -18.90 15.82
C SER A 8 -2.03 -20.28 15.16
N PRO A 9 -2.64 -21.25 15.88
CA PRO A 9 -3.05 -22.52 15.29
C PRO A 9 -3.97 -22.35 14.07
N GLU A 10 -4.86 -21.36 14.10
CA GLU A 10 -5.78 -21.03 13.01
C GLU A 10 -5.04 -20.48 11.79
N GLN A 11 -4.04 -19.61 12.00
CA GLN A 11 -3.18 -19.11 10.94
C GLN A 11 -2.40 -20.26 10.29
N ARG A 12 -1.84 -21.16 11.10
CA ARG A 12 -1.15 -22.36 10.61
C ARG A 12 -2.07 -23.26 9.79
N ALA A 13 -3.30 -23.50 10.26
CA ALA A 13 -4.29 -24.31 9.54
C ALA A 13 -4.63 -23.71 8.17
N ARG A 14 -4.93 -22.41 8.11
CA ARG A 14 -5.22 -21.69 6.85
C ARG A 14 -4.04 -21.69 5.89
N LEU A 15 -2.82 -21.50 6.41
CA LEU A 15 -1.60 -21.54 5.60
C LEU A 15 -1.34 -22.93 5.01
N MET A 16 -1.58 -24.00 5.78
CA MET A 16 -1.47 -25.37 5.30
C MET A 16 -2.53 -25.69 4.23
N GLU A 17 -3.77 -25.29 4.44
CA GLU A 17 -4.85 -25.44 3.46
C GLU A 17 -4.51 -24.72 2.14
N LEU A 18 -4.02 -23.48 2.23
CA LEU A 18 -3.63 -22.70 1.06
C LEU A 18 -2.43 -23.31 0.33
N ALA A 19 -1.45 -23.86 1.07
CA ALA A 19 -0.30 -24.56 0.49
C ALA A 19 -0.73 -25.81 -0.27
N ALA A 20 -1.62 -26.62 0.32
CA ALA A 20 -2.17 -27.82 -0.29
C ALA A 20 -2.92 -27.50 -1.59
N ARG A 21 -3.76 -26.45 -1.57
CA ARG A 21 -4.47 -25.96 -2.78
C ARG A 21 -3.52 -25.51 -3.90
N ARG A 22 -2.31 -25.06 -3.56
CA ARG A 22 -1.28 -24.62 -4.52
C ARG A 22 -0.27 -25.72 -4.89
N GLY A 23 -0.42 -26.94 -4.37
CA GLY A 23 0.50 -28.05 -4.62
C GLY A 23 1.88 -27.89 -3.97
N GLU A 24 1.99 -27.02 -2.95
CA GLU A 24 3.25 -26.76 -2.25
C GLU A 24 3.41 -27.72 -1.07
N LYS A 25 4.63 -28.21 -0.82
CA LYS A 25 4.93 -29.18 0.27
C LYS A 25 4.84 -28.58 1.70
N GLY A 26 4.47 -27.30 1.83
CA GLY A 26 4.33 -26.59 3.10
C GLY A 26 4.07 -25.10 2.88
N PHE A 27 3.94 -24.33 3.97
CA PHE A 27 3.58 -22.91 3.89
C PHE A 27 4.75 -21.93 3.89
N SER A 28 6.01 -22.39 3.93
CA SER A 28 7.18 -21.50 3.99
C SER A 28 7.23 -20.51 2.82
N LYS A 29 6.92 -20.98 1.60
CA LYS A 29 6.88 -20.12 0.40
C LYS A 29 5.74 -19.09 0.46
N LEU A 30 4.61 -19.45 1.06
CA LEU A 30 3.50 -18.52 1.30
C LEU A 30 3.89 -17.42 2.29
N VAL A 31 4.60 -17.79 3.36
CA VAL A 31 5.09 -16.82 4.35
C VAL A 31 6.07 -15.84 3.72
N GLN A 32 7.01 -16.34 2.90
CA GLN A 32 7.93 -15.47 2.15
C GLN A 32 7.18 -14.50 1.23
N GLN A 33 6.24 -15.00 0.44
CA GLN A 33 5.41 -14.16 -0.44
C GLN A 33 4.61 -13.11 0.34
N ALA A 34 4.07 -13.48 1.50
CA ALA A 34 3.32 -12.56 2.35
C ALA A 34 4.21 -11.46 2.93
N LEU A 35 5.43 -11.81 3.37
CA LEU A 35 6.41 -10.85 3.86
C LEU A 35 6.86 -9.89 2.76
N ASP A 36 7.18 -10.41 1.57
CA ASP A 36 7.58 -9.59 0.42
C ASP A 36 6.47 -8.60 0.02
N ALA A 37 5.23 -9.10 -0.06
CA ALA A 37 4.07 -8.26 -0.36
C ALA A 37 3.85 -7.19 0.71
N TYR A 38 3.96 -7.55 1.99
CA TYR A 38 3.81 -6.61 3.10
C TYR A 38 4.89 -5.52 3.07
N LEU A 39 6.16 -5.88 2.96
CA LEU A 39 7.27 -4.93 2.93
C LEU A 39 7.18 -4.00 1.71
N LYS A 40 6.82 -4.54 0.54
CA LYS A 40 6.59 -3.73 -0.67
C LYS A 40 5.43 -2.75 -0.49
N SER A 41 4.36 -3.17 0.18
CA SER A 41 3.22 -2.28 0.45
C SER A 41 3.61 -1.16 1.42
N GLN A 42 4.36 -1.45 2.47
CA GLN A 42 4.82 -0.44 3.44
C GLN A 42 5.71 0.60 2.79
N ALA A 43 6.70 0.16 1.98
CA ALA A 43 7.58 1.08 1.27
C ALA A 43 6.80 2.02 0.34
N GLY A 44 5.79 1.50 -0.38
CA GLY A 44 4.94 2.31 -1.25
C GLY A 44 4.04 3.29 -0.48
N GLU A 45 3.46 2.87 0.64
CA GLU A 45 2.56 3.71 1.44
C GLU A 45 3.31 4.81 2.20
N GLU A 46 4.50 4.53 2.74
CA GLU A 46 5.35 5.55 3.36
C GLU A 46 5.77 6.62 2.36
N ASP A 47 6.19 6.23 1.17
CA ASP A 47 6.56 7.16 0.10
C ASP A 47 5.38 8.02 -0.35
N LYS A 48 4.20 7.42 -0.55
CA LYS A 48 2.98 8.16 -0.89
C LYS A 48 2.62 9.15 0.21
N ARG A 49 2.66 8.71 1.48
CA ARG A 49 2.34 9.55 2.62
C ARG A 49 3.33 10.71 2.76
N ARG A 50 4.62 10.45 2.56
CA ARG A 50 5.68 11.46 2.56
C ARG A 50 5.46 12.49 1.44
N ARG A 51 5.19 12.05 0.21
CA ARG A 51 4.88 12.94 -0.92
C ARG A 51 3.63 13.77 -0.65
N ALA A 52 2.57 13.16 -0.13
CA ALA A 52 1.34 13.87 0.22
C ALA A 52 1.58 14.94 1.30
N LEU A 53 2.41 14.65 2.31
CA LEU A 53 2.81 15.62 3.33
C LEU A 53 3.64 16.77 2.74
N MET A 54 4.53 16.50 1.79
CA MET A 54 5.31 17.55 1.10
C MET A 54 4.44 18.51 0.29
N LEU A 55 3.29 18.06 -0.21
CA LEU A 55 2.34 18.94 -0.91
C LEU A 55 1.61 19.90 0.05
N LYS A 56 1.57 19.60 1.35
CA LYS A 56 0.90 20.45 2.33
C LYS A 56 1.69 21.74 2.53
N GLY A 57 1.13 22.86 2.06
CA GLY A 57 1.77 24.17 2.13
C GLY A 57 2.73 24.46 0.97
N ALA A 58 2.73 23.62 -0.08
CA ALA A 58 3.55 23.83 -1.27
C ALA A 58 3.06 24.98 -2.18
N LEU A 59 1.81 25.44 -2.00
CA LEU A 59 1.26 26.59 -2.70
C LEU A 59 1.10 27.75 -1.74
N ASP A 60 1.59 28.92 -2.14
CA ASP A 60 1.24 30.15 -1.45
C ASP A 60 -0.24 30.54 -1.72
N ALA A 61 -0.74 31.55 -1.01
CA ALA A 61 -2.13 31.97 -1.11
C ALA A 61 -2.52 32.41 -2.54
N ARG A 62 -1.61 33.02 -3.30
CA ARG A 62 -1.89 33.49 -4.67
C ARG A 62 -1.89 32.33 -5.65
N GLU A 63 -0.96 31.39 -5.50
CA GLU A 63 -0.88 30.17 -6.31
C GLU A 63 -2.10 29.27 -6.07
N ALA A 64 -2.51 29.11 -4.82
CA ALA A 64 -3.72 28.38 -4.47
C ALA A 64 -4.97 29.00 -5.12
N GLU A 65 -5.09 30.33 -5.11
CA GLU A 65 -6.23 31.02 -5.70
C GLU A 65 -6.24 30.94 -7.23
N ARG A 66 -5.08 31.09 -7.88
CA ARG A 66 -4.95 30.88 -9.32
C ARG A 66 -5.38 29.48 -9.74
N LEU A 67 -4.95 28.45 -9.00
CA LEU A 67 -5.34 27.07 -9.27
C LEU A 67 -6.86 26.86 -9.11
N ARG A 68 -7.48 27.46 -8.09
CA ARG A 68 -8.94 27.40 -7.89
C ARG A 68 -9.70 28.08 -9.02
N ALA A 69 -9.28 29.26 -9.45
CA ALA A 69 -9.90 30.01 -10.54
C ALA A 69 -9.86 29.21 -11.85
N ALA A 70 -8.68 28.72 -12.25
CA ALA A 70 -8.51 27.92 -13.47
C ALA A 70 -9.35 26.62 -13.42
N THR A 71 -9.40 25.95 -12.27
CA THR A 71 -10.22 24.75 -12.09
C THR A 71 -11.71 25.05 -12.24
N ARG A 72 -12.17 26.21 -11.75
CA ARG A 72 -13.57 26.64 -11.87
C ARG A 72 -13.92 26.93 -13.33
N GLU A 73 -13.10 27.68 -14.05
CA GLU A 73 -13.31 27.97 -15.48
C GLU A 73 -13.45 26.69 -16.32
N ILE A 74 -12.57 25.71 -16.10
CA ILE A 74 -12.67 24.41 -16.78
C ILE A 74 -14.00 23.73 -16.45
N ARG A 75 -14.39 23.69 -15.18
CA ARG A 75 -15.63 23.02 -14.74
C ARG A 75 -16.89 23.69 -15.28
N ASP A 76 -16.88 25.02 -15.40
CA ASP A 76 -17.98 25.79 -15.93
C ASP A 76 -18.12 25.60 -17.45
N SER A 77 -17.00 25.38 -18.16
CA SER A 77 -17.01 25.09 -19.61
C SER A 77 -17.43 23.66 -19.99
N TRP A 78 -17.52 22.75 -19.03
CA TRP A 78 -17.92 21.35 -19.24
C TRP A 78 -19.40 21.07 -18.90
N ARG A 79 -20.12 22.07 -18.36
CA ARG A 79 -21.58 22.04 -18.14
C ARG A 79 -22.31 22.68 -19.30
#